data_AF-A0A9X7JJA0-F1
#
_entry.id   AF-A0A9X7JJA0-F1
#
_cell.length_a   1.000
_cell.length_b   1.000
_cell.length_c   1.000
_cell.angle_alpha   90.00
_cell.angle_beta   90.00
_cell.angle_gamma   90.00
#
_symmetry.space_group_name_H-M   'P 1'
#
loop_
_entity.id
_entity.type
_entity.pdbx_description
1 polymer ?
#
loop_
_entity_poly.entity_id
_entity_poly.type
_entity_poly.pdbx_seq_one_letter_code
_entity_poly.pdbx_strand_id
1 'polypeptide(L)'
;MQAANESPGRRAGRLHRARVLYRNVSKRRMAWLLLKDTVNSCIEYRVTGLAAEAAFFTLLSLPPLLLGLLGLLGYLDAWTGTNTIGSIQENILKASATVLSDKGVNEIARPLLRDVTKGRPDVISVGFAIALWSGSRAVNVFVDTITIMYGLEGKRGIVRTRLLAFLLYVVALLIGAVALPLMVAGPEAVEDVVPWSGDVVRFLYWPVVILLSIVFLTTLYHVSVPVRSPWQEDIPGALVALTMWVLGSFLLRIYLTHTVEGLTIYGSLAAPVAVLLWIGVSAFAVLVGAAVNAALDRVWPSVATAAARADVDRLRAAAAAQEAAERAARAMEASLADDLDEDGPDEGVIGQDREPPSEFPERWAQFLPPDDVRSRIQKETHQPKHAKRRD
;
A
#
# COMPACT_ATOMS: atom_id res chain seq x y z
N MET A 1 5.41 -43.60 28.81
CA MET A 1 5.65 -44.34 27.56
C MET A 1 4.32 -44.58 26.87
N GLN A 2 4.00 -43.82 25.83
CA GLN A 2 3.23 -44.26 24.65
C GLN A 2 3.17 -43.09 23.68
N ALA A 3 4.13 -43.12 22.75
CA ALA A 3 4.14 -42.32 21.55
C ALA A 3 3.59 -43.15 20.39
N ALA A 4 3.16 -42.44 19.35
CA ALA A 4 2.85 -42.88 17.99
C ALA A 4 1.48 -43.53 17.77
N ASN A 5 0.59 -42.80 17.06
CA ASN A 5 0.33 -43.11 15.65
C ASN A 5 -0.37 -41.94 14.93
N GLU A 6 0.38 -40.91 14.50
CA GLU A 6 -0.11 -39.96 13.51
C GLU A 6 0.48 -40.30 12.14
N SER A 7 -0.36 -40.85 11.27
CA SER A 7 -0.03 -41.26 9.91
C SER A 7 0.34 -40.05 9.01
N PRO A 8 1.49 -40.05 8.28
CA PRO A 8 1.92 -38.92 7.43
C PRO A 8 1.17 -38.76 6.08
N GLY A 9 0.13 -39.55 5.81
CA GLY A 9 -0.38 -39.77 4.45
C GLY A 9 -1.32 -38.70 3.87
N ARG A 10 -1.80 -37.71 4.64
CA ARG A 10 -2.89 -36.80 4.18
C ARG A 10 -2.46 -35.42 3.65
N ARG A 11 -1.16 -35.09 3.65
CA ARG A 11 -0.67 -33.77 3.17
C ARG A 11 -0.43 -33.71 1.65
N ALA A 12 -0.16 -34.83 0.98
CA ALA A 12 0.24 -34.83 -0.44
C ALA A 12 -0.93 -34.66 -1.44
N GLY A 13 -2.17 -35.04 -1.07
CA GLY A 13 -3.30 -35.11 -2.01
C GLY A 13 -3.98 -33.79 -2.37
N ARG A 14 -3.74 -32.69 -1.63
CA ARG A 14 -4.42 -31.39 -1.87
C ARG A 14 -3.62 -30.40 -2.72
N LEU A 15 -2.31 -30.57 -2.84
CA LEU A 15 -1.44 -29.65 -3.59
C LEU A 15 -1.59 -29.80 -5.12
N HIS A 16 -2.16 -30.90 -5.60
CA HIS A 16 -2.40 -31.12 -7.04
C HIS A 16 -3.61 -30.36 -7.60
N ARG A 17 -4.44 -29.71 -6.77
CA ARG A 17 -5.70 -29.09 -7.22
C ARG A 17 -5.60 -27.66 -7.75
N ALA A 18 -4.46 -26.99 -7.60
CA ALA A 18 -4.29 -25.61 -8.07
C ALA A 18 -4.01 -25.50 -9.58
N ARG A 19 -3.63 -26.58 -10.26
CA ARG A 19 -3.27 -26.56 -11.69
C ARG A 19 -4.45 -26.60 -12.68
N VAL A 20 -5.70 -26.64 -12.21
CA VAL A 20 -6.82 -27.14 -13.03
C VAL A 20 -7.70 -26.04 -13.67
N LEU A 21 -7.68 -24.79 -13.19
CA LEU A 21 -8.65 -23.79 -13.68
C LEU A 21 -8.37 -23.24 -15.09
N TYR A 22 -7.14 -23.36 -15.59
CA TYR A 22 -6.71 -22.58 -16.76
C TYR A 22 -6.01 -23.39 -17.87
N ARG A 23 -6.00 -24.73 -17.77
CA ARG A 23 -5.22 -25.59 -18.68
C ARG A 23 -5.71 -25.58 -20.14
N ASN A 24 -6.98 -25.22 -20.39
CA ASN A 24 -7.60 -25.29 -21.72
C ASN A 24 -8.14 -23.94 -22.25
N VAL A 25 -7.60 -22.81 -21.77
CA VAL A 25 -8.07 -21.47 -22.16
C VAL A 25 -7.18 -20.90 -23.26
N SER A 26 -7.76 -20.31 -24.30
CA SER A 26 -6.99 -19.67 -25.38
C SER A 26 -6.09 -18.55 -24.82
N LYS A 27 -4.88 -18.37 -25.36
CA LYS A 27 -3.90 -17.36 -24.88
C LYS A 27 -4.51 -15.95 -24.75
N ARG A 28 -5.40 -15.57 -25.67
CA ARG A 28 -6.11 -14.28 -25.64
C ARG A 28 -7.11 -14.19 -24.48
N ARG A 29 -7.88 -15.25 -24.25
CA ARG A 29 -8.84 -15.30 -23.14
C ARG A 29 -8.13 -15.37 -21.80
N MET A 30 -6.97 -16.01 -21.72
CA MET A 30 -6.09 -15.98 -20.54
C MET A 30 -5.61 -14.56 -20.22
N ALA A 31 -5.04 -13.87 -21.22
CA ALA A 31 -4.57 -12.49 -21.04
C ALA A 31 -5.71 -11.55 -20.62
N TRP A 32 -6.90 -11.71 -21.21
CA TRP A 32 -8.08 -10.95 -20.82
C TRP A 32 -8.52 -11.23 -19.38
N LEU A 33 -8.50 -12.50 -18.95
CA LEU A 33 -8.87 -12.86 -17.58
C LEU A 33 -7.86 -12.34 -16.56
N LEU A 34 -6.56 -12.41 -16.86
CA LEU A 34 -5.51 -11.83 -16.02
C LEU A 34 -5.65 -10.30 -15.93
N LEU A 35 -5.91 -9.64 -17.05
CA LEU A 35 -6.16 -8.20 -17.06
C LEU A 35 -7.37 -7.85 -16.21
N LYS A 36 -8.49 -8.58 -16.39
CA LYS A 36 -9.71 -8.38 -15.60
C LYS A 36 -9.47 -8.61 -14.11
N ASP A 37 -8.76 -9.67 -13.74
CA ASP A 37 -8.43 -9.98 -12.34
C ASP A 37 -7.52 -8.92 -11.73
N THR A 38 -6.54 -8.42 -12.50
CA THR A 38 -5.66 -7.33 -12.08
C THR A 38 -6.47 -6.05 -11.83
N VAL A 39 -7.32 -5.66 -12.78
CA VAL A 39 -8.16 -4.45 -12.65
C VAL A 39 -9.10 -4.56 -11.46
N ASN A 40 -9.78 -5.70 -11.31
CA ASN A 40 -10.65 -5.95 -10.17
C ASN A 40 -9.89 -5.87 -8.84
N SER A 41 -8.70 -6.50 -8.76
CA SER A 41 -7.85 -6.44 -7.58
C SER A 41 -7.41 -4.99 -7.28
N CYS A 42 -7.06 -4.22 -8.30
CA CYS A 42 -6.69 -2.81 -8.11
C CYS A 42 -7.84 -1.97 -7.52
N ILE A 43 -9.08 -2.23 -7.96
CA ILE A 43 -10.27 -1.55 -7.45
C ILE A 43 -10.57 -2.01 -6.02
N GLU A 44 -10.58 -3.32 -5.77
CA GLU A 44 -10.88 -3.93 -4.48
C GLU A 44 -9.90 -3.44 -3.39
N TYR A 45 -8.61 -3.42 -3.70
CA TYR A 45 -7.58 -2.94 -2.77
C TYR A 45 -7.37 -1.42 -2.78
N ARG A 46 -8.23 -0.65 -3.48
CA ARG A 46 -8.14 0.82 -3.55
C ARG A 46 -6.74 1.32 -3.93
N VAL A 47 -6.11 0.69 -4.93
CA VAL A 47 -4.72 0.96 -5.35
C VAL A 47 -4.46 2.44 -5.61
N THR A 48 -5.41 3.17 -6.21
CA THR A 48 -5.29 4.61 -6.43
C THR A 48 -5.17 5.40 -5.11
N GLY A 49 -5.92 5.01 -4.08
CA GLY A 49 -5.85 5.63 -2.76
C GLY A 49 -4.53 5.33 -2.04
N LEU A 50 -4.05 4.09 -2.14
CA LEU A 50 -2.75 3.69 -1.58
C LEU A 50 -1.58 4.34 -2.32
N ALA A 51 -1.68 4.50 -3.63
CA ALA A 51 -0.71 5.26 -4.43
C ALA A 51 -0.65 6.73 -4.00
N ALA A 52 -1.81 7.36 -3.74
CA ALA A 52 -1.88 8.72 -3.22
C ALA A 52 -1.29 8.82 -1.80
N GLU A 53 -1.54 7.84 -0.93
CA GLU A 53 -0.93 7.77 0.40
C GLU A 53 0.60 7.68 0.31
N ALA A 54 1.13 6.77 -0.51
CA ALA A 54 2.57 6.63 -0.73
C ALA A 54 3.18 7.92 -1.31
N ALA A 55 2.50 8.57 -2.24
CA ALA A 55 2.97 9.82 -2.84
C ALA A 55 2.99 10.97 -1.83
N PHE A 56 1.96 11.11 -1.01
CA PHE A 56 1.90 12.12 0.06
C PHE A 56 3.05 11.96 1.05
N PHE A 57 3.27 10.75 1.58
CA PHE A 57 4.34 10.50 2.54
C PHE A 57 5.75 10.61 1.92
N THR A 58 5.89 10.27 0.63
CA THR A 58 7.14 10.50 -0.10
C THR A 58 7.42 12.00 -0.24
N LEU A 59 6.45 12.78 -0.72
CA LEU A 59 6.59 14.23 -0.90
C LEU A 59 6.91 14.92 0.42
N LEU A 60 6.24 14.54 1.51
CA LEU A 60 6.48 15.09 2.85
C LEU A 60 7.90 14.79 3.35
N SER A 61 8.48 13.66 2.96
CA SER A 61 9.84 13.30 3.34
C SER A 61 10.93 14.04 2.55
N LEU A 62 10.64 14.54 1.34
CA LEU A 62 11.67 15.05 0.43
C LEU A 62 12.44 16.26 0.98
N PRO A 63 11.80 17.38 1.40
CA PRO A 63 12.55 18.57 1.81
C PRO A 63 13.47 18.34 3.01
N PRO A 64 13.01 17.77 4.16
CA PRO A 64 13.90 17.59 5.30
C PRO A 64 14.98 16.53 5.03
N LEU A 65 14.72 15.56 4.16
CA LEU A 65 15.71 14.56 3.77
C LEU A 65 16.83 15.17 2.92
N LEU A 66 16.50 16.01 1.94
CA LEU A 66 17.48 16.73 1.14
C LEU A 66 18.37 17.60 2.04
N LEU A 67 17.77 18.31 3.00
CA LEU A 67 18.51 19.13 3.96
C LEU A 67 19.39 18.31 4.91
N GLY A 68 18.89 17.17 5.41
CA GLY A 68 19.67 16.29 6.27
C GLY A 68 20.84 15.64 5.54
N LEU A 69 20.64 15.21 4.29
CA LEU A 69 21.72 14.68 3.44
C LEU A 69 22.79 15.73 3.19
N LEU A 70 22.40 17.00 3.03
CA LEU A 70 23.35 18.10 2.90
C LEU A 70 24.11 18.41 4.18
N GLY A 71 23.45 18.35 5.34
CA GLY A 71 24.13 18.46 6.62
C GLY A 71 25.17 17.36 6.80
N LEU A 72 24.83 16.13 6.40
CA LEU A 72 25.77 14.99 6.42
C LEU A 72 26.95 15.20 5.45
N LEU A 73 26.69 15.65 4.23
CA LEU A 73 27.74 15.96 3.25
C LEU A 73 28.64 17.11 3.73
N GLY A 74 28.07 18.15 4.35
CA GLY A 74 28.84 19.24 4.92
C GLY A 74 29.77 18.80 6.05
N TYR A 75 29.33 17.84 6.87
CA TYR A 75 30.16 17.22 7.89
C TYR A 75 31.28 16.34 7.29
N LEU A 76 30.97 15.60 6.21
CA LEU A 76 31.95 14.80 5.48
C LEU A 76 32.99 15.68 4.78
N ASP A 77 32.61 16.78 4.14
CA ASP A 77 33.54 17.71 3.46
C ASP A 77 34.49 18.38 4.48
N ALA A 78 33.99 18.73 5.67
CA ALA A 78 34.82 19.24 6.77
C ALA A 78 35.83 18.19 7.27
N TRP A 79 35.52 16.90 7.11
CA TRP A 79 36.39 15.79 7.48
C TRP A 79 37.36 15.39 6.35
N THR A 80 36.95 15.50 5.08
CA THR A 80 37.76 15.12 3.89
C THR A 80 38.57 16.27 3.28
N GLY A 81 38.25 17.52 3.60
CA GLY A 81 38.97 18.71 3.11
C GLY A 81 38.76 19.02 1.62
N THR A 82 37.83 18.33 0.98
CA THR A 82 37.32 18.68 -0.35
C THR A 82 36.49 19.97 -0.23
N ASN A 83 36.49 20.84 -1.25
CA ASN A 83 35.79 22.14 -1.21
C ASN A 83 34.49 22.02 -2.03
N THR A 84 33.77 20.91 -1.87
CA THR A 84 32.71 20.45 -2.77
C THR A 84 31.31 20.93 -2.34
N ILE A 85 31.16 21.38 -1.08
CA ILE A 85 29.90 21.95 -0.55
C ILE A 85 29.34 23.07 -1.43
N GLY A 86 30.18 23.99 -1.92
CA GLY A 86 29.72 25.18 -2.66
C GLY A 86 28.93 24.81 -3.92
N SER A 87 29.49 23.90 -4.73
CA SER A 87 28.87 23.45 -5.97
C SER A 87 27.61 22.61 -5.75
N ILE A 88 27.58 21.78 -4.70
CA ILE A 88 26.40 20.97 -4.35
C ILE A 88 25.26 21.86 -3.82
N GLN A 89 25.57 22.83 -2.96
CA GLN A 89 24.61 23.77 -2.42
C GLN A 89 23.98 24.63 -3.53
N GLU A 90 24.79 25.08 -4.49
CA GLU A 90 24.33 25.87 -5.62
C GLU A 90 23.45 25.06 -6.58
N ASN A 91 23.83 23.82 -6.89
CA ASN A 91 23.02 22.90 -7.70
C ASN A 91 21.68 22.57 -7.03
N ILE A 92 21.63 22.44 -5.71
CA ILE A 92 20.39 22.17 -4.98
C ILE A 92 19.53 23.41 -4.83
N LEU A 93 20.11 24.60 -4.64
CA LEU A 93 19.34 25.84 -4.69
C LEU A 93 18.72 26.03 -6.08
N LYS A 94 19.45 25.68 -7.13
CA LYS A 94 18.96 25.70 -8.51
C LYS A 94 17.84 24.68 -8.73
N ALA A 95 17.99 23.45 -8.24
CA ALA A 95 16.95 22.42 -8.27
C ALA A 95 15.73 22.76 -7.38
N SER A 96 15.96 23.42 -6.25
CA SER A 96 14.90 23.90 -5.37
C SER A 96 14.15 25.05 -6.02
N ALA A 97 14.81 25.93 -6.77
CA ALA A 97 14.17 27.01 -7.53
C ALA A 97 13.32 26.50 -8.69
N THR A 98 13.57 25.30 -9.21
CA THR A 98 12.67 24.65 -10.17
C THR A 98 11.41 24.06 -9.53
N VAL A 99 11.39 23.85 -8.21
CA VAL A 99 10.28 23.16 -7.51
C VAL A 99 9.56 24.04 -6.49
N LEU A 100 10.22 25.03 -5.92
CA LEU A 100 9.67 25.98 -4.95
C LEU A 100 9.56 27.35 -5.58
N SER A 101 8.62 28.16 -5.06
CA SER A 101 8.56 29.59 -5.41
C SER A 101 9.77 30.34 -4.90
N ASP A 102 10.03 31.53 -5.44
CA ASP A 102 11.10 32.42 -4.95
C ASP A 102 11.03 32.67 -3.44
N LYS A 103 9.81 32.77 -2.88
CA LYS A 103 9.61 32.83 -1.43
C LYS A 103 10.00 31.53 -0.74
N GLY A 104 9.57 30.38 -1.25
CA GLY A 104 9.98 29.08 -0.71
C GLY A 104 11.49 28.86 -0.76
N VAL A 105 12.17 29.32 -1.82
CA VAL A 105 13.63 29.25 -1.91
C VAL A 105 14.29 30.23 -0.93
N ASN A 106 13.86 31.48 -0.91
CA ASN A 106 14.57 32.53 -0.16
C ASN A 106 14.23 32.58 1.33
N GLU A 107 13.02 32.17 1.72
CA GLU A 107 12.51 32.19 3.09
C GLU A 107 12.57 30.82 3.77
N ILE A 108 12.62 29.72 3.01
CA ILE A 108 12.67 28.35 3.56
C ILE A 108 14.00 27.67 3.19
N ALA A 109 14.28 27.44 1.90
CA ALA A 109 15.46 26.67 1.50
C ALA A 109 16.79 27.34 1.87
N ARG A 110 16.98 28.64 1.55
CA ARG A 110 18.21 29.39 1.83
C ARG A 110 18.49 29.56 3.33
N PRO A 111 17.51 29.92 4.19
CA PRO A 111 17.74 30.00 5.63
C PRO A 111 18.03 28.62 6.21
N LEU A 112 17.32 27.57 5.79
CA LEU A 112 17.59 26.21 6.25
C LEU A 112 18.99 25.72 5.85
N LEU A 113 19.44 25.96 4.61
CA LEU A 113 20.82 25.64 4.18
C LEU A 113 21.87 26.41 4.98
N ARG A 114 21.56 27.64 5.37
CA ARG A 114 22.41 28.48 6.21
C ARG A 114 22.44 27.98 7.66
N ASP A 115 21.32 27.53 8.19
CA ASP A 115 21.22 26.97 9.54
C ASP A 115 21.89 25.60 9.63
N VAL A 116 21.85 24.82 8.54
CA VAL A 116 22.62 23.58 8.36
C VAL A 116 24.12 23.84 8.43
N THR A 117 24.60 24.89 7.74
CA THR A 117 26.03 25.27 7.76
C THR A 117 26.46 26.02 9.03
N LYS A 118 25.52 26.62 9.77
CA LYS A 118 25.79 27.35 11.03
C LYS A 118 25.63 26.52 12.31
N GLY A 119 25.32 25.22 12.22
CA GLY A 119 25.44 24.31 13.35
C GLY A 119 24.29 24.35 14.37
N ARG A 120 23.03 24.28 13.91
CA ARG A 120 21.87 23.89 14.75
C ARG A 120 21.49 22.41 14.53
N PRO A 121 22.28 21.45 15.04
CA PRO A 121 22.08 20.02 14.78
C PRO A 121 20.76 19.48 15.36
N ASP A 122 20.19 20.14 16.37
CA ASP A 122 18.93 19.81 17.02
C ASP A 122 17.72 19.86 16.05
N VAL A 123 17.56 20.97 15.32
CA VAL A 123 16.43 21.15 14.38
C VAL A 123 16.56 20.21 13.18
N ILE A 124 17.79 20.00 12.71
CA ILE A 124 18.11 19.12 11.56
C ILE A 124 17.80 17.66 11.93
N SER A 125 18.19 17.23 13.13
CA SER A 125 17.99 15.85 13.58
C SER A 125 16.51 15.50 13.70
N VAL A 126 15.68 16.41 14.23
CA VAL A 126 14.24 16.20 14.36
C VAL A 126 13.56 16.19 12.99
N GLY A 127 13.86 17.15 12.12
CA GLY A 127 13.30 17.20 10.76
C GLY A 127 13.68 15.97 9.93
N PHE A 128 14.94 15.54 10.03
CA PHE A 128 15.43 14.34 9.36
C PHE A 128 14.77 13.06 9.91
N ALA A 129 14.58 12.95 11.22
CA ALA A 129 13.88 11.82 11.82
C ALA A 129 12.41 11.74 11.35
N ILE A 130 11.71 12.89 11.28
CA ILE A 130 10.34 12.96 10.75
C ILE A 130 10.31 12.57 9.27
N ALA A 131 11.27 13.04 8.46
CA ALA A 131 11.35 12.64 7.05
C ALA A 131 11.63 11.15 6.89
N LEU A 132 12.53 10.58 7.68
CA LEU A 132 12.84 9.15 7.64
C LEU A 132 11.62 8.31 8.04
N TRP A 133 10.88 8.76 9.05
CA TRP A 133 9.62 8.14 9.44
C TRP A 133 8.55 8.23 8.34
N SER A 134 8.40 9.40 7.72
CA SER A 134 7.47 9.64 6.62
C SER A 134 7.81 8.78 5.39
N GLY A 135 9.06 8.81 4.93
CA GLY A 135 9.47 8.04 3.76
C GLY A 135 9.40 6.53 4.00
N SER A 136 9.78 6.05 5.20
CA SER A 136 9.57 4.64 5.55
C SER A 136 8.09 4.25 5.56
N ARG A 137 7.17 5.20 5.85
CA ARG A 137 5.73 4.97 5.74
C ARG A 137 5.28 4.83 4.29
N ALA A 138 5.80 5.61 3.36
CA ALA A 138 5.53 5.41 1.93
C ALA A 138 5.97 4.01 1.46
N VAL A 139 7.16 3.56 1.87
CA VAL A 139 7.63 2.19 1.55
C VAL A 139 6.77 1.12 2.21
N ASN A 140 6.30 1.36 3.44
CA ASN A 140 5.40 0.44 4.14
C ASN A 140 4.09 0.23 3.37
N VAL A 141 3.56 1.28 2.73
CA VAL A 141 2.36 1.14 1.87
C VAL A 141 2.62 0.11 0.77
N PHE A 142 3.76 0.17 0.07
CA PHE A 142 4.08 -0.83 -0.95
C PHE A 142 4.20 -2.24 -0.36
N VAL A 143 5.03 -2.41 0.69
CA VAL A 143 5.30 -3.73 1.28
C VAL A 143 4.01 -4.39 1.78
N ASP A 144 3.17 -3.64 2.47
CA ASP A 144 1.93 -4.14 3.05
C ASP A 144 0.90 -4.45 1.97
N THR A 145 0.70 -3.53 1.01
CA THR A 145 -0.22 -3.74 -0.12
C THR A 145 0.15 -4.96 -0.95
N ILE A 146 1.43 -5.13 -1.27
CA ILE A 146 1.93 -6.31 -2.01
C ILE A 146 1.64 -7.58 -1.21
N THR A 147 1.90 -7.58 0.10
CA THR A 147 1.63 -8.72 0.97
C THR A 147 0.14 -9.09 1.00
N ILE A 148 -0.74 -8.08 1.06
CA ILE A 148 -2.20 -8.22 1.06
C ILE A 148 -2.69 -8.76 -0.29
N MET A 149 -2.19 -8.23 -1.42
CA MET A 149 -2.55 -8.70 -2.77
C MET A 149 -2.23 -10.19 -2.97
N TYR A 150 -1.12 -10.65 -2.39
CA TYR A 150 -0.75 -12.07 -2.37
C TYR A 150 -1.57 -12.91 -1.38
N GLY A 151 -2.46 -12.32 -0.60
CA GLY A 151 -3.28 -13.02 0.40
C GLY A 151 -2.48 -13.48 1.62
N LEU A 152 -1.34 -12.85 1.91
CA LEU A 152 -0.42 -13.24 2.99
C LEU A 152 -0.38 -12.23 4.14
N GLU A 153 -1.43 -11.41 4.25
CA GLU A 153 -1.62 -10.47 5.35
C GLU A 153 -1.51 -11.17 6.71
N GLY A 154 -0.92 -10.49 7.68
CA GLY A 154 -0.73 -11.01 9.04
C GLY A 154 0.42 -12.03 9.18
N LYS A 155 0.93 -12.64 8.09
CA LYS A 155 1.97 -13.67 8.17
C LYS A 155 3.30 -13.17 8.72
N ARG A 156 3.71 -11.94 8.37
CA ARG A 156 4.98 -11.34 8.81
C ARG A 156 4.87 -10.68 10.20
N GLY A 157 3.67 -10.23 10.57
CA GLY A 157 3.42 -9.40 11.75
C GLY A 157 3.83 -7.93 11.55
N ILE A 158 3.16 -7.01 12.26
CA ILE A 158 3.25 -5.56 12.05
C ILE A 158 4.68 -5.03 12.25
N VAL A 159 5.34 -5.43 13.33
CA VAL A 159 6.69 -4.93 13.69
C VAL A 159 7.73 -5.32 12.63
N ARG A 160 7.71 -6.57 12.16
CA ARG A 160 8.65 -7.04 11.13
C ARG A 160 8.37 -6.40 9.78
N THR A 161 7.11 -6.20 9.41
CA THR A 161 6.74 -5.45 8.20
C THR A 161 7.26 -4.01 8.28
N ARG A 162 7.09 -3.34 9.42
CA ARG A 162 7.56 -1.96 9.61
C ARG A 162 9.09 -1.85 9.55
N LEU A 163 9.81 -2.77 10.20
CA LEU A 163 11.27 -2.81 10.18
C LEU A 163 11.80 -3.07 8.76
N LEU A 164 11.16 -3.99 8.02
CA LEU A 164 11.52 -4.25 6.63
C LEU A 164 11.31 -3.03 5.74
N ALA A 165 10.17 -2.36 5.86
CA ALA A 165 9.87 -1.15 5.10
C ALA A 165 10.88 -0.03 5.40
N PHE A 166 11.27 0.14 6.67
CA PHE A 166 12.31 1.06 7.06
C PHE A 166 13.67 0.70 6.44
N LEU A 167 14.09 -0.56 6.51
CA LEU A 167 15.35 -1.01 5.92
C LEU A 167 15.36 -0.82 4.39
N LEU A 168 14.29 -1.20 3.71
CA LEU A 168 14.13 -0.99 2.28
C LEU A 168 14.17 0.50 1.91
N TYR A 169 13.58 1.35 2.74
CA TYR A 169 13.65 2.80 2.54
C TYR A 169 15.09 3.32 2.66
N VAL A 170 15.83 2.91 3.69
CA VAL A 170 17.25 3.30 3.86
C VAL A 170 18.10 2.81 2.68
N VAL A 171 17.91 1.56 2.23
CA VAL A 171 18.63 1.02 1.07
C VAL A 171 18.26 1.79 -0.21
N ALA A 172 16.97 2.04 -0.44
CA ALA A 172 16.51 2.82 -1.59
C ALA A 172 17.06 4.25 -1.55
N LEU A 173 17.23 4.82 -0.35
CA LEU A 173 17.82 6.14 -0.17
C LEU A 173 19.30 6.17 -0.56
N LEU A 174 20.08 5.18 -0.12
CA LEU A 174 21.49 5.06 -0.46
C LEU A 174 21.68 4.83 -1.96
N ILE A 175 20.88 3.94 -2.56
CA ILE A 175 20.89 3.71 -4.02
C ILE A 175 20.48 5.00 -4.74
N GLY A 176 19.40 5.66 -4.30
CA GLY A 176 18.88 6.88 -4.90
C GLY A 176 19.85 8.06 -4.83
N ALA A 177 20.62 8.17 -3.74
CA ALA A 177 21.64 9.22 -3.59
C ALA A 177 22.76 9.12 -4.63
N VAL A 178 23.02 7.93 -5.18
CA VAL A 178 24.01 7.70 -6.24
C VAL A 178 23.34 7.67 -7.62
N ALA A 179 22.21 6.97 -7.73
CA ALA A 179 21.53 6.73 -9.00
C ALA A 179 20.84 7.98 -9.55
N LEU A 180 20.19 8.81 -8.71
CA LEU A 180 19.48 10.00 -9.20
C LEU A 180 20.42 11.05 -9.79
N PRO A 181 21.55 11.43 -9.16
CA PRO A 181 22.51 12.33 -9.79
C PRO A 181 23.06 11.77 -11.09
N LEU A 182 23.39 10.48 -11.14
CA LEU A 182 23.84 9.83 -12.37
C LEU A 182 22.77 9.91 -13.47
N MET A 183 21.50 9.71 -13.08
CA MET A 183 20.37 9.75 -14.00
C MET A 183 20.11 11.16 -14.57
N VAL A 184 20.24 12.18 -13.72
CA VAL A 184 20.04 13.60 -14.06
C VAL A 184 21.20 14.17 -14.86
N ALA A 185 22.43 13.79 -14.50
CA ALA A 185 23.62 14.25 -15.19
C ALA A 185 23.72 13.68 -16.61
N GLY A 186 23.00 12.59 -16.89
CA GLY A 186 22.90 12.00 -18.21
C GLY A 186 24.20 11.28 -18.63
N PRO A 187 24.23 10.73 -19.86
CA PRO A 187 25.41 10.01 -20.35
C PRO A 187 26.66 10.90 -20.41
N GLU A 188 26.50 12.21 -20.66
CA GLU A 188 27.61 13.16 -20.80
C GLU A 188 28.47 13.28 -19.53
N ALA A 189 27.86 13.25 -18.34
CA ALA A 189 28.62 13.29 -17.09
C ALA A 189 29.34 11.96 -16.76
N VAL A 190 28.91 10.85 -17.35
CA VAL A 190 29.57 9.54 -17.20
C VAL A 190 30.79 9.45 -18.11
N GLU A 191 30.74 10.09 -19.28
CA GLU A 191 31.85 10.18 -20.23
C GLU A 191 33.07 10.90 -19.63
N ASP A 192 32.86 11.90 -18.76
CA ASP A 192 33.94 12.63 -18.07
C ASP A 192 34.68 11.76 -17.02
N VAL A 193 34.01 10.74 -16.47
CA VAL A 193 34.57 9.86 -15.43
C VAL A 193 35.18 8.57 -16.03
N VAL A 194 34.64 8.12 -17.18
CA VAL A 194 35.09 6.92 -17.88
C VAL A 194 35.53 7.29 -19.31
N PRO A 195 36.81 7.66 -19.51
CA PRO A 195 37.32 8.18 -20.80
C PRO A 195 37.41 7.14 -21.93
N TRP A 196 36.96 5.91 -21.69
CA TRP A 196 37.08 4.78 -22.61
C TRP A 196 35.70 4.62 -23.26
N SER A 197 35.57 5.18 -24.47
CA SER A 197 34.42 5.06 -25.38
C SER A 197 33.10 5.73 -24.94
N GLY A 198 32.99 7.05 -25.14
CA GLY A 198 31.74 7.79 -24.90
C GLY A 198 30.53 7.24 -25.67
N ASP A 199 30.75 6.73 -26.88
CA ASP A 199 29.69 6.06 -27.67
C ASP A 199 29.15 4.79 -26.99
N VAL A 200 30.03 4.01 -26.34
CA VAL A 200 29.63 2.78 -25.61
C VAL A 200 28.87 3.16 -24.34
N VAL A 201 29.32 4.18 -23.61
CA VAL A 201 28.63 4.69 -22.41
C VAL A 201 27.23 5.17 -22.77
N ARG A 202 27.10 5.99 -23.81
CA ARG A 202 25.81 6.52 -24.28
C ARG A 202 24.86 5.41 -24.76
N PHE A 203 25.39 4.37 -25.41
CA PHE A 203 24.62 3.21 -25.85
C PHE A 203 24.19 2.28 -24.68
N LEU A 204 25.07 2.03 -23.71
CA LEU A 204 24.78 1.16 -22.56
C LEU A 204 23.92 1.84 -21.48
N TYR A 205 23.92 3.17 -21.41
CA TYR A 205 23.27 3.93 -20.35
C TYR A 205 21.79 3.55 -20.16
N TRP A 206 20.98 3.64 -21.21
CA TRP A 206 19.55 3.33 -21.14
C TRP A 206 19.25 1.85 -20.85
N PRO A 207 19.91 0.88 -21.52
CA PRO A 207 19.80 -0.53 -21.16
C PRO A 207 20.15 -0.81 -19.69
N VAL A 208 21.20 -0.19 -19.17
CA VAL A 208 21.61 -0.35 -17.75
C VAL A 208 20.56 0.25 -16.83
N VAL A 209 20.04 1.45 -17.11
CA VAL A 209 18.98 2.08 -16.31
C VAL A 209 17.71 1.22 -16.30
N ILE A 210 17.29 0.70 -17.46
CA ILE A 210 16.14 -0.20 -17.58
C ILE A 210 16.39 -1.48 -16.78
N LEU A 211 17.57 -2.11 -16.92
CA LEU A 211 17.91 -3.32 -16.20
C LEU A 211 17.91 -3.10 -14.69
N LEU A 212 18.53 -2.02 -14.21
CA LEU A 212 18.55 -1.65 -12.79
C LEU A 212 17.14 -1.37 -12.27
N SER A 213 16.28 -0.73 -13.07
CA SER A 213 14.89 -0.46 -12.71
C SER A 213 14.08 -1.75 -12.58
N ILE A 214 14.25 -2.70 -13.50
CA ILE A 214 13.64 -4.03 -13.42
C ILE A 214 14.15 -4.76 -12.19
N VAL A 215 15.47 -4.81 -11.97
CA VAL A 215 16.06 -5.47 -10.80
C VAL A 215 15.54 -4.87 -9.51
N PHE A 216 15.46 -3.54 -9.41
CA PHE A 216 14.92 -2.83 -8.25
C PHE A 216 13.45 -3.19 -8.00
N LEU A 217 12.59 -3.09 -9.01
CA LEU A 217 11.17 -3.39 -8.90
C LEU A 217 10.92 -4.86 -8.55
N THR A 218 11.58 -5.78 -9.25
CA THR A 218 11.49 -7.22 -8.98
C THR A 218 11.96 -7.53 -7.56
N THR A 219 13.03 -6.89 -7.08
CA THR A 219 13.50 -7.05 -5.69
C THR A 219 12.51 -6.48 -4.69
N LEU A 220 11.90 -5.32 -4.95
CA LEU A 220 10.86 -4.74 -4.11
C LEU A 220 9.67 -5.69 -3.96
N TYR A 221 9.18 -6.26 -5.07
CA TYR A 221 8.09 -7.23 -5.06
C TYR A 221 8.49 -8.50 -4.30
N HIS A 222 9.65 -9.05 -4.64
CA HIS A 222 10.14 -10.31 -4.08
C HIS A 222 10.29 -10.23 -2.55
N VAL A 223 10.95 -9.17 -2.07
CA VAL A 223 11.21 -8.97 -0.63
C VAL A 223 9.93 -8.61 0.12
N SER A 224 8.96 -7.97 -0.54
CA SER A 224 7.67 -7.65 0.08
C SER A 224 6.87 -8.90 0.44
N VAL A 225 7.00 -9.99 -0.33
CA VAL A 225 6.29 -11.24 -0.06
C VAL A 225 6.98 -12.03 1.07
N PRO A 226 6.27 -12.47 2.14
CA PRO A 226 6.88 -13.13 3.30
C PRO A 226 7.22 -14.62 3.09
N VAL A 227 7.34 -15.06 1.84
CA VAL A 227 7.67 -16.44 1.47
C VAL A 227 8.68 -16.45 0.33
N ARG A 228 9.52 -17.49 0.29
CA ARG A 228 10.54 -17.63 -0.75
C ARG A 228 9.94 -18.28 -1.99
N SER A 229 9.63 -17.46 -2.98
CA SER A 229 9.38 -17.89 -4.37
C SER A 229 10.65 -17.70 -5.23
N PRO A 230 10.72 -18.24 -6.45
CA PRO A 230 11.73 -17.84 -7.42
C PRO A 230 11.61 -16.35 -7.78
N TRP A 231 12.71 -15.59 -7.66
CA TRP A 231 12.76 -14.14 -7.98
C TRP A 231 12.27 -13.80 -9.40
N GLN A 232 12.44 -14.73 -10.35
CA GLN A 232 12.02 -14.55 -11.73
C GLN A 232 10.50 -14.46 -11.91
N GLU A 233 9.71 -14.96 -10.95
CA GLU A 233 8.24 -14.89 -10.99
C GLU A 233 7.74 -13.44 -10.87
N ASP A 234 8.55 -12.54 -10.32
CA ASP A 234 8.18 -11.14 -10.07
C ASP A 234 8.58 -10.19 -11.24
N ILE A 235 9.29 -10.69 -12.26
CA ILE A 235 9.75 -9.91 -13.43
C ILE A 235 8.57 -9.39 -14.30
N PRO A 236 7.52 -10.18 -14.61
CA PRO A 236 6.43 -9.71 -15.46
C PRO A 236 5.75 -8.44 -14.94
N GLY A 237 5.50 -8.36 -13.63
CA GLY A 237 4.94 -7.18 -12.98
C GLY A 237 5.89 -6.00 -13.00
N ALA A 238 7.21 -6.21 -12.89
CA ALA A 238 8.20 -5.14 -13.02
C ALA A 238 8.21 -4.53 -14.43
N LEU A 239 8.07 -5.36 -15.47
CA LEU A 239 7.92 -4.88 -16.84
C LEU A 239 6.62 -4.08 -17.04
N VAL A 240 5.50 -4.56 -16.48
CA VAL A 240 4.22 -3.82 -16.55
C VAL A 240 4.32 -2.49 -15.81
N ALA A 241 4.90 -2.47 -14.61
CA ALA A 241 5.11 -1.25 -13.84
C ALA A 241 5.98 -0.26 -14.60
N LEU A 242 7.11 -0.71 -15.18
CA LEU A 242 7.99 0.17 -15.94
C LEU A 242 7.28 0.76 -17.17
N THR A 243 6.56 -0.07 -17.94
CA THR A 243 5.79 0.40 -19.10
C THR A 243 4.69 1.39 -18.69
N MET A 244 3.96 1.09 -17.62
CA MET A 244 2.90 1.96 -17.09
C MET A 244 3.48 3.27 -16.55
N TRP A 245 4.65 3.23 -15.93
CA TRP A 245 5.34 4.41 -15.42
C TRP A 245 5.81 5.33 -16.56
N VAL A 246 6.39 4.78 -17.63
CA VAL A 246 6.79 5.55 -18.82
C VAL A 246 5.56 6.18 -19.48
N LEU A 247 4.52 5.39 -19.72
CA LEU A 247 3.27 5.86 -20.33
C LEU A 247 2.60 6.93 -19.45
N GLY A 248 2.50 6.68 -18.15
CA GLY A 248 1.94 7.59 -17.18
C GLY A 248 2.74 8.89 -17.08
N SER A 249 4.06 8.82 -17.09
CA SER A 249 4.94 9.99 -17.09
C SER A 249 4.77 10.82 -18.37
N PHE A 250 4.62 10.16 -19.52
CA PHE A 250 4.33 10.84 -20.79
C PHE A 250 2.97 11.55 -20.78
N LEU A 251 1.92 10.86 -20.31
CA LEU A 251 0.58 11.44 -20.17
C LEU A 251 0.55 12.58 -19.16
N LEU A 252 1.26 12.43 -18.03
CA LEU A 252 1.39 13.47 -17.03
C LEU A 252 2.11 14.68 -17.60
N ARG A 253 3.18 14.48 -18.38
CA ARG A 253 3.86 15.60 -19.06
C ARG A 253 2.89 16.39 -19.92
N ILE A 254 2.08 15.72 -20.75
CA ILE A 254 1.05 16.39 -21.57
C ILE A 254 0.08 17.18 -20.68
N TYR A 255 -0.41 16.57 -19.60
CA TYR A 255 -1.31 17.24 -18.66
C TYR A 255 -0.69 18.50 -18.04
N LEU A 256 0.56 18.41 -17.58
CA LEU A 256 1.28 19.52 -16.97
C LEU A 256 1.59 20.62 -17.98
N THR A 257 1.99 20.30 -19.20
CA THR A 257 2.25 21.31 -20.24
C THR A 257 0.98 22.07 -20.64
N HIS A 258 -0.20 21.47 -20.53
CA HIS A 258 -1.46 22.14 -20.86
C HIS A 258 -2.12 22.86 -19.68
N THR A 259 -1.91 22.40 -18.45
CA THR A 259 -2.62 22.88 -17.25
C THR A 259 -1.74 23.71 -16.32
N VAL A 260 -0.43 23.45 -16.34
CA VAL A 260 0.55 23.97 -15.37
C VAL A 260 1.60 24.89 -16.04
N GLU A 261 1.79 24.83 -17.36
CA GLU A 261 2.61 25.83 -18.06
C GLU A 261 1.72 27.01 -18.52
N GLY A 262 1.73 28.13 -17.77
CA GLY A 262 0.94 29.34 -18.08
C GLY A 262 0.63 30.21 -16.85
N LEU A 263 -0.42 31.05 -16.94
CA LEU A 263 -1.04 31.72 -15.78
C LEU A 263 -1.81 30.67 -14.96
N THR A 264 -1.07 29.83 -14.23
CA THR A 264 -1.70 28.75 -13.46
C THR A 264 -2.51 29.32 -12.30
N ILE A 265 -3.69 28.75 -12.07
CA ILE A 265 -4.46 28.97 -10.84
C ILE A 265 -3.71 28.49 -9.59
N TYR A 266 -2.69 27.65 -9.77
CA TYR A 266 -1.89 27.04 -8.71
C TYR A 266 -0.74 27.95 -8.25
N GLY A 267 -0.31 28.92 -9.06
CA GLY A 267 0.78 29.85 -8.74
C GLY A 267 2.03 29.12 -8.22
N SER A 268 2.45 29.43 -7.00
CA SER A 268 3.60 28.83 -6.32
C SER A 268 3.43 27.33 -5.99
N LEU A 269 2.21 26.78 -6.03
CA LEU A 269 1.93 25.37 -5.77
C LEU A 269 2.03 24.49 -7.03
N ALA A 270 2.21 25.09 -8.21
CA ALA A 270 2.30 24.38 -9.49
C ALA A 270 3.33 23.24 -9.45
N ALA A 271 4.55 23.52 -9.00
CA ALA A 271 5.63 22.55 -9.03
C ALA A 271 5.52 21.45 -7.94
N PRO A 272 5.17 21.75 -6.66
CA PRO A 272 4.89 20.70 -5.68
C PRO A 272 3.73 19.78 -6.10
N VAL A 273 2.69 20.34 -6.74
CA VAL A 273 1.58 19.55 -7.29
C VAL A 273 2.07 18.65 -8.44
N ALA A 274 2.90 19.17 -9.35
CA ALA A 274 3.48 18.37 -10.43
C ALA A 274 4.32 17.19 -9.89
N VAL A 275 5.15 17.43 -8.87
CA VAL A 275 5.94 16.38 -8.20
C VAL A 275 5.03 15.37 -7.50
N LEU A 276 3.99 15.83 -6.79
CA LEU A 276 3.02 14.94 -6.13
C LEU A 276 2.35 14.01 -7.15
N LEU A 277 1.89 14.56 -8.27
CA LEU A 277 1.26 13.79 -9.34
C LEU A 277 2.23 12.79 -9.97
N TRP A 278 3.48 13.19 -10.18
CA TRP A 278 4.51 12.31 -10.75
C TRP A 278 4.85 11.14 -9.82
N ILE A 279 5.01 11.40 -8.52
CA ILE A 279 5.19 10.35 -7.52
C ILE A 279 3.93 9.48 -7.44
N GLY A 280 2.73 10.07 -7.51
CA GLY A 280 1.45 9.35 -7.52
C GLY A 280 1.32 8.39 -8.69
N VAL A 281 1.63 8.84 -9.91
CA VAL A 281 1.67 7.99 -11.12
C VAL A 281 2.70 6.88 -10.96
N SER A 282 3.87 7.18 -10.39
CA SER A 282 4.92 6.19 -10.13
C SER A 282 4.47 5.13 -9.14
N ALA A 283 3.91 5.54 -8.00
CA ALA A 283 3.38 4.64 -6.98
C ALA A 283 2.24 3.76 -7.55
N PHE A 284 1.35 4.36 -8.35
CA PHE A 284 0.29 3.64 -9.03
C PHE A 284 0.83 2.58 -9.98
N ALA A 285 1.79 2.92 -10.82
CA ALA A 285 2.43 1.98 -11.74
C ALA A 285 3.08 0.79 -11.00
N VAL A 286 3.79 1.06 -9.90
CA VAL A 286 4.39 0.02 -9.06
C VAL A 286 3.34 -0.91 -8.46
N LEU A 287 2.24 -0.37 -7.92
CA LEU A 287 1.17 -1.19 -7.33
C LEU A 287 0.38 -1.98 -8.37
N VAL A 288 0.18 -1.45 -9.58
CA VAL A 288 -0.41 -2.20 -10.70
C VAL A 288 0.50 -3.37 -11.10
N GLY A 289 1.83 -3.16 -11.19
CA GLY A 289 2.77 -4.25 -11.44
C GLY A 289 2.73 -5.34 -10.37
N ALA A 290 2.60 -4.95 -9.10
CA ALA A 290 2.40 -5.91 -8.00
C ALA A 290 1.09 -6.69 -8.14
N ALA A 291 -0.01 -6.02 -8.51
CA ALA A 291 -1.30 -6.67 -8.75
C ALA A 291 -1.22 -7.69 -9.89
N VAL A 292 -0.45 -7.40 -10.96
CA VAL A 292 -0.19 -8.36 -12.04
C VAL A 292 0.55 -9.59 -11.52
N ASN A 293 1.61 -9.41 -10.73
CA ASN A 293 2.33 -10.55 -10.15
C ASN A 293 1.44 -11.38 -9.22
N ALA A 294 0.61 -10.73 -8.39
CA ALA A 294 -0.34 -11.42 -7.54
C ALA A 294 -1.38 -12.22 -8.35
N ALA A 295 -1.91 -11.65 -9.44
CA ALA A 295 -2.84 -12.34 -10.35
C ALA A 295 -2.17 -13.53 -11.05
N LEU A 296 -0.91 -13.37 -11.48
CA LEU A 296 -0.13 -14.46 -12.06
C LEU A 296 0.10 -15.61 -11.06
N ASP A 297 0.46 -15.29 -9.81
CA ASP A 297 0.65 -16.30 -8.77
C ASP A 297 -0.70 -16.94 -8.35
N ARG A 298 -1.86 -16.27 -8.48
CA ARG A 298 -3.16 -16.95 -8.28
C ARG A 298 -3.43 -18.02 -9.35
N VAL A 299 -3.04 -17.77 -10.60
CA VAL A 299 -3.24 -18.69 -11.72
C VAL A 299 -2.18 -19.80 -11.74
N TRP A 300 -0.92 -19.44 -11.48
CA TRP A 300 0.23 -20.34 -11.43
C TRP A 300 0.97 -20.17 -10.11
N PRO A 301 0.40 -20.66 -8.99
CA PRO A 301 1.00 -20.44 -7.69
C PRO A 301 2.30 -21.20 -7.53
N SER A 302 3.29 -20.53 -6.96
CA SER A 302 4.46 -21.23 -6.44
C SER A 302 4.04 -22.16 -5.29
N VAL A 303 4.77 -23.26 -5.09
CA VAL A 303 4.48 -24.21 -3.99
C VAL A 303 4.52 -23.50 -2.63
N ALA A 304 5.46 -22.57 -2.47
CA ALA A 304 5.62 -21.80 -1.24
C ALA A 304 4.44 -20.85 -1.02
N THR A 305 4.01 -20.11 -2.05
CA THR A 305 2.87 -19.18 -1.94
C THR A 305 1.56 -19.93 -1.71
N ALA A 306 1.32 -21.03 -2.42
CA ALA A 306 0.13 -21.86 -2.25
C ALA A 306 0.00 -22.43 -0.82
N ALA A 307 1.09 -23.01 -0.29
CA ALA A 307 1.11 -23.55 1.06
C ALA A 307 0.84 -22.46 2.10
N ALA A 308 1.48 -21.30 1.92
CA ALA A 308 1.33 -20.16 2.80
C ALA A 308 -0.07 -19.58 2.85
N ARG A 309 -0.74 -19.41 1.70
CA ARG A 309 -2.14 -18.98 1.64
C ARG A 309 -3.05 -19.97 2.35
N ALA A 310 -2.87 -21.26 2.07
CA ALA A 310 -3.67 -22.30 2.70
C ALA A 310 -3.50 -22.36 4.23
N ASP A 311 -2.34 -21.95 4.76
CA ASP A 311 -2.14 -21.81 6.20
C ASP A 311 -2.84 -20.56 6.75
N VAL A 312 -2.74 -19.41 6.07
CA VAL A 312 -3.43 -18.17 6.45
C VAL A 312 -4.96 -18.35 6.42
N ASP A 313 -5.50 -18.99 5.38
CA ASP A 313 -6.94 -19.26 5.26
C ASP A 313 -7.43 -20.19 6.36
N ARG A 314 -6.61 -21.18 6.78
CA ARG A 314 -6.92 -22.06 7.90
C ARG A 314 -7.00 -21.29 9.22
N LEU A 315 -6.06 -20.37 9.46
CA LEU A 315 -6.07 -19.53 10.66
C LEU A 315 -7.27 -18.58 10.66
N ARG A 316 -7.59 -17.96 9.52
CA ARG A 316 -8.77 -17.08 9.37
C ARG A 316 -10.07 -17.84 9.60
N ALA A 317 -10.21 -19.04 9.03
CA ALA A 317 -11.40 -19.88 9.23
C ALA A 317 -11.56 -20.31 10.69
N ALA A 318 -10.46 -20.63 11.38
CA ALA A 318 -10.48 -20.97 12.81
C ALA A 318 -10.90 -19.77 13.67
N ALA A 319 -10.35 -18.58 13.41
CA ALA A 319 -10.73 -17.35 14.11
C ALA A 319 -12.21 -16.99 13.89
N ALA A 320 -12.69 -17.07 12.64
CA ALA A 320 -14.09 -16.81 12.32
C ALA A 320 -15.05 -17.81 13.01
N ALA A 321 -14.65 -19.07 13.14
CA ALA A 321 -15.42 -20.08 13.86
C ALA A 321 -15.48 -19.80 15.37
N GLN A 322 -14.38 -19.34 15.97
CA GLN A 322 -14.33 -18.91 17.38
C GLN A 322 -15.25 -17.72 17.63
N GLU A 323 -15.16 -16.67 16.81
CA GLU A 323 -16.03 -15.49 16.95
C GLU A 323 -17.52 -15.83 16.75
N ALA A 324 -17.83 -16.74 15.82
CA ALA A 324 -19.20 -17.20 15.62
C ALA A 324 -19.73 -17.98 16.83
N ALA A 325 -18.89 -18.84 17.44
CA ALA A 325 -19.23 -19.55 18.66
C ALA A 325 -19.45 -18.60 19.84
N GLU A 326 -18.60 -17.59 20.02
CA GLU A 326 -18.76 -16.56 21.06
C GLU A 326 -20.02 -15.71 20.84
N ARG A 327 -20.36 -15.38 19.59
CA ARG A 327 -21.61 -14.67 19.28
C ARG A 327 -22.84 -15.52 19.54
N ALA A 328 -22.79 -16.81 19.22
CA ALA A 328 -23.88 -17.75 19.51
C ALA A 328 -24.06 -17.95 21.03
N ALA A 329 -22.96 -18.08 21.78
CA ALA A 329 -22.99 -18.17 23.24
C ALA A 329 -23.62 -16.91 23.87
N ARG A 330 -23.20 -15.71 23.45
CA ARG A 330 -23.79 -14.45 23.92
C ARG A 330 -25.27 -14.31 23.58
N ALA A 331 -25.68 -14.75 22.39
CA ALA A 331 -27.09 -14.73 21.99
C ALA A 331 -27.94 -15.69 22.83
N MET A 332 -27.40 -16.88 23.16
CA MET A 332 -28.06 -17.85 24.03
C MET A 332 -28.14 -17.37 25.49
N GLU A 333 -27.08 -16.76 26.01
CA GLU A 333 -27.13 -16.12 27.34
C GLU A 333 -28.17 -15.00 27.40
N ALA A 334 -28.27 -14.18 26.35
CA ALA A 334 -29.28 -13.13 26.26
C ALA A 334 -30.71 -13.69 26.20
N SER A 335 -30.97 -14.79 25.48
CA SER A 335 -32.30 -15.41 25.48
C SER A 335 -32.65 -16.05 26.83
N LEU A 336 -31.69 -16.69 27.48
CA LEU A 336 -31.89 -17.26 28.83
C LEU A 336 -32.15 -16.19 29.89
N ALA A 337 -31.58 -14.99 29.74
CA ALA A 337 -31.86 -13.85 30.62
C ALA A 337 -33.29 -13.31 30.43
N ASP A 338 -33.79 -13.25 29.19
CA ASP A 338 -35.17 -12.82 28.86
C ASP A 338 -36.22 -13.80 29.44
N ASP A 339 -35.95 -15.11 29.37
CA ASP A 339 -36.83 -16.15 29.91
C ASP A 339 -36.92 -16.14 31.46
N LEU A 340 -35.92 -15.58 32.16
CA LEU A 340 -35.92 -15.48 33.62
C LEU A 340 -36.67 -14.25 34.16
N ASP A 341 -36.93 -13.25 33.31
CA ASP A 341 -37.71 -12.06 33.66
C ASP A 341 -39.23 -12.27 33.47
N GLU A 342 -39.68 -13.34 32.78
CA GLU A 342 -41.11 -13.68 32.60
C GLU A 342 -41.74 -14.46 33.78
N ASP A 343 -40.95 -14.97 34.73
CA ASP A 343 -41.43 -15.75 35.91
C ASP A 343 -41.51 -14.91 37.22
N GLY A 344 -41.49 -13.58 37.12
CA GLY A 344 -41.83 -12.69 38.24
C GLY A 344 -43.34 -12.73 38.54
N PRO A 345 -43.78 -12.69 39.82
CA PRO A 345 -45.21 -12.75 40.12
C PRO A 345 -45.93 -11.56 39.47
N ASP A 346 -47.08 -11.88 38.87
CA ASP A 346 -48.02 -10.96 38.20
C ASP A 346 -48.56 -9.91 39.19
N GLU A 347 -47.73 -8.93 39.54
CA GLU A 347 -48.20 -7.67 40.13
C GLU A 347 -48.50 -6.72 38.98
N GLY A 348 -49.79 -6.61 38.65
CA GLY A 348 -50.31 -5.64 37.71
C GLY A 348 -49.90 -4.22 38.09
N VAL A 349 -48.83 -3.73 37.46
CA VAL A 349 -48.45 -2.32 37.49
C VAL A 349 -48.75 -1.73 36.12
N ILE A 350 -49.81 -0.94 36.10
CA ILE A 350 -50.23 -0.09 35.01
C ILE A 350 -49.06 0.80 34.59
N GLY A 351 -48.76 0.77 33.29
CA GLY A 351 -48.03 1.78 32.50
C GLY A 351 -47.08 2.68 33.26
N GLN A 352 -45.80 2.32 33.27
CA GLN A 352 -44.74 3.30 33.46
C GLN A 352 -43.93 3.36 32.19
N ASP A 353 -44.19 4.43 31.42
CA ASP A 353 -43.39 4.86 30.29
C ASP A 353 -41.92 4.88 30.72
N ARG A 354 -41.13 3.91 30.26
CA ARG A 354 -39.68 3.93 30.42
C ARG A 354 -39.15 5.09 29.59
N GLU A 355 -38.90 6.22 30.23
CA GLU A 355 -38.09 7.28 29.63
C GLU A 355 -36.75 6.68 29.20
N PRO A 356 -36.35 6.84 27.92
CA PRO A 356 -35.08 6.32 27.46
C PRO A 356 -33.93 7.03 28.20
N PRO A 357 -32.79 6.35 28.43
CA PRO A 357 -31.65 6.95 29.11
C PRO A 357 -31.23 8.25 28.40
N SER A 358 -30.98 9.29 29.20
CA SER A 358 -30.82 10.70 28.80
C SER A 358 -29.59 11.03 27.95
N GLU A 359 -28.99 10.05 27.28
CA GLU A 359 -27.79 10.20 26.46
C GLU A 359 -28.07 10.34 24.96
N PHE A 360 -29.34 10.32 24.54
CA PHE A 360 -29.72 10.47 23.14
C PHE A 360 -30.27 11.87 22.82
N PRO A 361 -29.64 12.62 21.89
CA PRO A 361 -30.23 13.85 21.37
C PRO A 361 -31.55 13.53 20.67
N GLU A 362 -32.64 14.17 21.11
CA GLU A 362 -34.04 13.96 20.68
C GLU A 362 -34.27 13.89 19.15
N ARG A 363 -33.32 14.38 18.35
CA ARG A 363 -33.39 14.46 16.89
C ARG A 363 -33.47 13.12 16.16
N TRP A 364 -33.14 12.00 16.81
CA TRP A 364 -33.04 10.68 16.17
C TRP A 364 -34.20 9.72 16.47
N ALA A 365 -35.08 10.04 17.44
CA ALA A 365 -36.21 9.20 17.80
C ALA A 365 -37.29 9.11 16.69
N GLN A 366 -37.34 10.08 15.77
CA GLN A 366 -38.29 10.12 14.65
C GLN A 366 -38.00 9.07 13.55
N PHE A 367 -36.78 8.51 13.49
CA PHE A 367 -36.33 7.69 12.35
C PHE A 367 -36.35 6.18 12.62
N LEU A 368 -36.75 5.75 13.81
CA LEU A 368 -36.92 4.33 14.13
C LEU A 368 -38.37 3.90 13.81
N PRO A 369 -38.59 2.80 13.06
CA PRO A 369 -39.93 2.26 12.87
C PRO A 369 -40.45 1.72 14.22
N PRO A 370 -41.75 1.91 14.54
CA PRO A 370 -42.32 1.32 15.76
C PRO A 370 -42.28 -0.21 15.67
N ASP A 371 -41.87 -0.82 16.77
CA ASP A 371 -41.72 -2.26 16.97
C ASP A 371 -42.98 -3.04 16.59
N ASP A 372 -42.97 -3.67 15.42
CA ASP A 372 -44.04 -4.61 15.07
C ASP A 372 -43.56 -5.72 14.12
N VAL A 373 -42.41 -6.31 14.45
CA VAL A 373 -41.85 -7.46 13.72
C VAL A 373 -42.56 -8.77 14.12
N ARG A 374 -43.10 -8.87 15.36
CA ARG A 374 -43.80 -10.07 15.85
C ARG A 374 -45.16 -10.31 15.17
N SER A 375 -45.92 -9.26 14.82
CA SER A 375 -47.25 -9.41 14.20
C SER A 375 -47.21 -9.98 12.77
N ARG A 376 -46.07 -9.89 12.07
CA ARG A 376 -45.90 -10.42 10.71
C ARG A 376 -45.68 -11.92 10.66
N ILE A 377 -45.12 -12.52 11.72
CA ILE A 377 -44.81 -13.96 11.76
C ILE A 377 -46.05 -14.78 12.13
N GLN A 378 -46.98 -14.23 12.90
CA GLN A 378 -48.13 -14.98 13.40
C GLN A 378 -49.27 -15.16 12.38
N LYS A 379 -49.23 -14.44 11.25
CA LYS A 379 -50.30 -14.45 10.24
C LYS A 379 -50.23 -15.60 9.23
N GLU A 380 -49.15 -16.38 9.19
CA GLU A 380 -48.96 -17.46 8.21
C GLU A 380 -49.33 -18.88 8.68
N THR A 381 -49.71 -19.09 9.95
CA THR A 381 -49.84 -20.46 10.53
C THR A 381 -51.25 -20.89 10.96
N HIS A 382 -52.33 -20.49 10.28
CA HIS A 382 -53.62 -21.19 10.44
C HIS A 382 -54.51 -21.18 9.19
N GLN A 383 -54.53 -22.30 8.46
CA GLN A 383 -55.70 -22.76 7.70
C GLN A 383 -55.76 -24.30 7.65
N PRO A 384 -56.70 -24.95 8.37
CA PRO A 384 -57.13 -26.30 8.07
C PRO A 384 -58.43 -26.30 7.24
N LYS A 385 -58.50 -27.28 6.32
CA LYS A 385 -59.64 -27.67 5.48
C LYS A 385 -60.81 -28.25 6.32
N HIS A 386 -62.06 -28.01 5.89
CA HIS A 386 -63.23 -28.93 5.85
C HIS A 386 -64.43 -28.12 5.27
N ALA A 387 -65.06 -28.37 4.12
CA ALA A 387 -65.79 -29.53 3.58
C ALA A 387 -67.15 -29.85 4.25
N LYS A 388 -68.28 -29.31 3.72
CA LYS A 388 -69.62 -29.96 3.50
C LYS A 388 -70.62 -28.89 2.96
N ARG A 389 -71.16 -28.97 1.74
CA ARG A 389 -72.29 -29.76 1.16
C ARG A 389 -73.70 -29.25 1.53
N ARG A 390 -74.51 -29.06 0.47
CA ARG A 390 -75.99 -29.05 0.34
C ARG A 390 -76.70 -27.76 0.78
N ASP A 391 -77.68 -27.22 0.07
CA ASP A 391 -78.59 -27.78 -0.96
C ASP A 391 -78.63 -26.98 -2.28
#